data_AF-A0A2V8ZYR6-F1
#
_entry.id   AF-A0A2V8ZYR6-F1
#
_cell.length_a   1.000
_cell.length_b   1.000
_cell.length_c   1.000
_cell.angle_alpha   90.00
_cell.angle_beta   90.00
_cell.angle_gamma   90.00
#
_symmetry.space_group_name_H-M   'P 1'
#
loop_
_entity.id
_entity.type
_entity.pdbx_description
1 polymer ?
#
loop_
_entity_poly.entity_id
_entity_poly.type
_entity_poly.pdbx_seq_one_letter_code
_entity_poly.pdbx_strand_id
1 'polypeptide(L)' 'MGNAELVRKLDAAIAERNLLKHPFYQDWQAGKLSREALQLYAAQYYKHVDA' A
#
# COMPACT_ATOMS: atom_id res chain seq x y z
N MET A 1 5.78 -26.41 -14.34
CA MET A 1 6.79 -26.00 -13.34
C MET A 1 7.19 -24.52 -13.44
N GLY A 2 7.22 -23.88 -14.62
CA GLY A 2 7.64 -22.47 -14.77
C GLY A 2 6.75 -21.39 -14.12
N ASN A 3 5.42 -21.56 -14.12
CA ASN A 3 4.52 -20.54 -13.54
C ASN A 3 4.66 -20.41 -12.02
N ALA A 4 4.89 -21.51 -11.30
CA ALA A 4 5.05 -21.48 -9.85
C ALA A 4 6.33 -20.75 -9.44
N GLU A 5 7.42 -20.92 -10.19
CA GLU A 5 8.67 -20.20 -9.94
C GLU A 5 8.53 -18.70 -10.22
N LEU A 6 7.84 -18.33 -11.31
CA LEU A 6 7.55 -16.94 -11.63
C LEU A 6 6.73 -16.27 -10.51
N VAL A 7 5.66 -16.91 -10.04
CA VAL A 7 4.84 -16.40 -8.95
C VAL A 7 5.68 -16.20 -7.69
N ARG A 8 6.54 -17.15 -7.32
CA ARG A 8 7.43 -17.00 -6.14
C ARG A 8 8.40 -15.83 -6.26
N LYS A 9 8.93 -15.56 -7.46
CA LYS A 9 9.80 -14.39 -7.71
C LYS A 9 9.03 -13.08 -7.58
N LEU A 10 7.79 -13.05 -8.07
CA LEU A 10 6.90 -11.88 -7.91
C LEU A 10 6.56 -11.65 -6.45
N ASP A 11 6.19 -12.69 -5.70
CA ASP A 11 5.88 -12.60 -4.28
C ASP A 11 7.06 -12.06 -3.47
N ALA A 12 8.28 -12.51 -3.77
CA ALA A 12 9.50 -12.02 -3.13
C ALA A 12 9.70 -10.51 -3.39
N ALA A 13 9.58 -10.07 -4.66
CA ALA A 13 9.70 -8.67 -5.02
C ALA A 13 8.61 -7.78 -4.39
N ILE A 14 7.38 -8.28 -4.28
CA ILE A 14 6.28 -7.60 -3.60
C ILE A 14 6.55 -7.52 -2.09
N ALA A 15 7.08 -8.58 -1.47
CA ALA A 15 7.38 -8.63 -0.05
C ALA A 15 8.48 -7.63 0.38
N GLU A 16 9.46 -7.40 -0.49
CA GLU A 16 10.50 -6.36 -0.32
C GLU A 16 9.90 -4.95 -0.36
N ARG A 17 8.91 -4.73 -1.24
CA ARG A 17 8.25 -3.42 -1.44
C ARG A 17 6.87 -3.37 -0.79
N ASN A 18 6.68 -4.12 0.29
CA ASN A 18 5.37 -4.30 0.90
C ASN A 18 4.88 -2.99 1.51
N LEU A 19 3.91 -2.38 0.84
CA LEU A 19 3.31 -1.10 1.20
C LEU A 19 2.74 -1.08 2.63
N LEU A 20 2.21 -2.21 3.12
CA LEU A 20 1.61 -2.32 4.44
C LEU A 20 2.65 -2.32 5.58
N LYS A 21 3.94 -2.44 5.26
CA LYS A 21 5.02 -2.23 6.24
C LYS A 21 5.35 -0.76 6.47
N HIS A 22 4.86 0.14 5.61
CA HIS A 22 5.13 1.57 5.77
C HIS A 22 4.36 2.14 6.97
N PRO A 23 4.97 2.98 7.83
CA PRO A 23 4.35 3.48 9.06
C PRO A 23 2.97 4.10 8.85
N PHE A 24 2.79 4.88 7.79
CA PHE A 24 1.50 5.47 7.43
C PHE A 24 0.36 4.43 7.34
N TYR A 25 0.60 3.29 6.68
CA TYR A 25 -0.43 2.26 6.51
C TYR A 25 -0.64 1.44 7.79
N GLN A 26 0.38 1.28 8.63
CA GLN A 26 0.22 0.69 9.97
C GLN A 26 -0.62 1.59 10.88
N ASP A 27 -0.37 2.89 10.87
CA ASP A 27 -1.15 3.87 11.63
C ASP A 27 -2.58 3.99 11.10
N TRP A 28 -2.78 3.89 9.78
CA TRP A 28 -4.11 3.80 9.18
C TRP A 28 -4.87 2.60 9.74
N GLN A 29 -4.30 1.40 9.65
CA GLN A 29 -4.94 0.16 10.12
C GLN A 29 -5.23 0.21 11.62
N ALA A 30 -4.38 0.87 12.39
CA ALA A 30 -4.58 1.09 13.83
C ALA A 30 -5.55 2.23 14.17
N GLY A 31 -6.09 2.95 13.18
CA GLY A 31 -6.98 4.09 13.40
C GLY A 31 -6.31 5.32 14.03
N LYS A 32 -4.99 5.47 13.84
CA LYS A 32 -4.16 6.50 14.49
C LYS A 32 -3.88 7.73 13.62
N LEU A 33 -4.29 7.72 12.35
CA LEU A 33 -4.09 8.88 11.48
C LEU A 33 -4.92 10.06 11.94
N SER A 34 -4.32 11.25 11.91
CA SER A 34 -5.05 12.49 12.13
C SER A 34 -5.98 12.80 10.96
N ARG A 35 -6.94 13.70 11.20
CA ARG A 35 -7.84 14.18 10.15
C ARG A 35 -7.08 14.85 9.00
N GLU A 36 -6.04 15.60 9.32
CA GLU A 36 -5.20 16.31 8.34
C GLU A 36 -4.42 15.31 7.47
N ALA A 37 -3.88 14.24 8.06
CA ALA A 37 -3.19 13.18 7.32
C ALA A 37 -4.13 12.47 6.34
N LEU A 38 -5.37 12.20 6.77
CA LEU A 38 -6.41 11.62 5.91
C LEU A 38 -6.83 12.57 4.78
N GLN A 39 -6.96 13.87 5.05
CA GLN A 39 -7.28 14.88 4.04
C GLN A 39 -6.17 14.99 2.98
N LEU A 40 -4.90 15.00 3.41
CA LEU A 40 -3.76 15.02 2.48
C LEU A 40 -3.74 13.78 1.59
N TYR A 41 -3.94 12.60 2.19
CA TYR A 41 -4.03 11.35 1.44
C TYR A 41 -5.17 11.40 0.42
N ALA A 42 -6.37 11.84 0.82
CA ALA A 42 -7.50 11.97 -0.07
C ALA A 42 -7.20 12.92 -1.25
N ALA A 43 -6.54 14.06 -1.01
CA ALA A 43 -6.17 14.99 -2.08
C ALA A 43 -5.17 14.38 -3.09
N GLN A 44 -4.24 13.56 -2.62
CA GLN A 44 -3.26 12.87 -3.47
C GLN A 44 -3.91 11.76 -4.31
N TYR A 45 -4.83 11.01 -3.73
CA TYR A 45 -5.44 9.84 -4.36
C TYR A 45 -6.75 10.13 -5.07
N TYR A 46 -7.37 11.30 -4.87
CA TYR A 46 -8.64 11.70 -5.51
C TYR A 46 -8.60 11.49 -7.02
N LYS A 47 -7.55 11.98 -7.69
CA LYS A 47 -7.39 11.85 -9.15
C LYS A 47 -7.14 10.43 -9.65
N HIS A 48 -6.77 9.51 -8.76
CA HIS A 48 -6.54 8.11 -9.11
C HIS A 48 -7.82 7.27 -9.03
N VAL A 49 -8.86 7.79 -8.36
CA VAL A 49 -10.17 7.13 -8.21
C VAL A 49 -11.28 7.83 -9.00
N ASP A 50 -11.02 9.02 -9.53
CA ASP A 50 -11.89 9.72 -10.48
C ASP A 50 -11.80 8.99 -11.83
N ALA A 51 -12.89 8.33 -12.25
CA ALA A 51 -12.98 7.48 -13.44
C ALA A 51 -13.70 8.19 -14.58
#